data_AF-A0A2A4U3L9-F1
#
_entry.id   AF-A0A2A4U3L9-F1
#
_cell.length_a   1.000
_cell.length_b   1.000
_cell.length_c   1.000
_cell.angle_alpha   90.00
_cell.angle_beta   90.00
_cell.angle_gamma   90.00
#
_symmetry.space_group_name_H-M   'P 1'
#
loop_
_entity.id
_entity.type
_entity.pdbx_description
1 polymer ?
#
loop_
_entity_poly.entity_id
_entity_poly.type
_entity_poly.pdbx_seq_one_letter_code
_entity_poly.pdbx_strand_id
1 'polypeptide(L)'
;MKRTGVLVMACLLTACAGTTNTAARRANRGRKARPISVELGKVFEKGNRTLLYGGKLETSHFDITKSSLKSEQLHYGIGREVFQALTEPRFDSAKKANRWLKKGDRVLALKDGKSVKVYPISLLKHHEVVNDVVDGRAIFAAYCILADLGAVYERTLAGRTHTFALSGYTYFDPKVWEGLDGFVLWDRETESLWWPQSGKAVSGPMLDAPMRVLDEARWSQTTWGEINSEYPDARVLAKGQKFTQTAEQIKFGNKYKGERFSGKAPEDAIAPHWGGNKAL
;
A
#
# COMPACT_ATOMS: atom_id res chain seq x y z
N MET A 1 46.88 54.75 30.82
CA MET A 1 47.15 53.90 29.63
C MET A 1 46.29 52.66 29.70
N LYS A 2 45.39 52.50 28.71
CA LYS A 2 44.41 51.41 28.60
C LYS A 2 45.07 50.17 27.99
N ARG A 3 44.73 48.97 28.50
CA ARG A 3 44.43 47.74 27.71
C ARG A 3 44.09 46.60 28.68
N THR A 4 42.81 46.44 28.96
CA THR A 4 42.24 45.22 29.57
C THR A 4 41.62 44.42 28.42
N GLY A 5 42.24 43.30 28.04
CA GLY A 5 41.70 42.40 27.03
C GLY A 5 40.65 41.49 27.64
N VAL A 6 39.40 41.60 27.18
CA VAL A 6 38.32 40.66 27.51
C VAL A 6 38.37 39.53 26.48
N LEU A 7 38.68 38.31 26.93
CA LEU A 7 38.59 37.09 26.13
C LEU A 7 37.15 36.60 26.15
N VAL A 8 36.40 36.82 25.07
CA VAL A 8 35.05 36.28 24.91
C VAL A 8 35.17 34.83 24.42
N MET A 9 34.86 33.89 25.30
CA MET A 9 34.76 32.46 24.97
C MET A 9 33.45 32.23 24.21
N ALA A 10 33.51 32.18 22.88
CA ALA A 10 32.37 31.82 22.04
C ALA A 10 32.10 30.30 22.19
N CYS A 11 31.07 29.96 22.96
CA CYS A 11 30.53 28.60 23.02
C CYS A 11 29.75 28.34 21.72
N LEU A 12 30.38 27.67 20.75
CA LEU A 12 29.70 27.12 19.58
C LEU A 12 28.82 25.96 20.03
N LEU A 13 27.53 26.24 20.22
CA LEU A 13 26.48 25.22 20.25
C LEU A 13 26.34 24.65 18.83
N THR A 14 27.11 23.61 18.54
CA THR A 14 26.87 22.76 17.38
C THR A 14 25.54 22.05 17.54
N ALA A 15 24.54 22.53 16.81
CA ALA A 15 23.25 21.86 16.67
C ALA A 15 23.48 20.44 16.12
N CYS A 16 23.06 19.42 16.87
CA CYS A 16 23.01 18.03 16.44
C CYS A 16 21.95 17.83 15.35
N ALA A 17 22.22 18.27 14.13
CA ALA A 17 21.46 17.97 12.92
C ALA A 17 22.27 17.02 12.05
N GLY A 18 22.31 15.72 12.37
CA GLY A 18 23.08 14.77 11.56
C GLY A 18 22.90 13.28 11.84
N THR A 19 22.30 12.89 12.96
CA THR A 19 22.26 11.47 13.37
C THR A 19 21.12 10.68 12.71
N THR A 20 19.99 11.31 12.36
CA THR A 20 18.84 10.61 11.75
C THR A 20 19.09 10.24 10.28
N ASN A 21 19.75 11.11 9.51
CA ASN A 21 19.99 10.90 8.08
C ASN A 21 21.05 9.81 7.79
N THR A 22 21.97 9.59 8.73
CA THR A 22 23.08 8.64 8.55
C THR A 22 22.63 7.18 8.67
N ALA A 23 21.63 6.90 9.51
CA ALA A 23 21.09 5.56 9.71
C ALA A 23 20.26 5.06 8.51
N ALA A 24 19.39 5.91 7.96
CA ALA A 24 18.61 5.60 6.75
C ALA A 24 19.54 5.36 5.54
N ARG A 25 20.56 6.22 5.36
CA ARG A 25 21.59 6.05 4.33
C ARG A 25 22.41 4.77 4.47
N ARG A 26 22.71 4.34 5.70
CA ARG A 26 23.45 3.08 5.96
C ARG A 26 22.61 1.85 5.67
N ALA A 27 21.32 1.87 6.03
CA ALA A 27 20.39 0.77 5.77
C ALA A 27 20.13 0.52 4.27
N ASN A 28 20.38 1.53 3.43
CA ASN A 28 20.21 1.46 1.97
C ASN A 28 21.47 0.97 1.22
N ARG A 29 22.59 0.65 1.91
CA ARG A 29 23.81 0.14 1.28
C ARG A 29 23.68 -1.35 0.98
N GLY A 30 23.27 -1.70 -0.24
CA GLY A 30 23.26 -3.07 -0.75
C GLY A 30 22.17 -3.36 -1.78
N ARG A 31 21.14 -2.51 -1.83
CA ARG A 31 20.11 -2.47 -2.89
C ARG A 31 20.29 -1.15 -3.64
N LYS A 32 19.98 -1.06 -4.94
CA LYS A 32 20.06 0.23 -5.68
C LYS A 32 19.34 1.31 -4.85
N ALA A 33 20.05 2.36 -4.45
CA ALA A 33 19.49 3.41 -3.61
C ALA A 33 18.24 4.00 -4.31
N ARG A 34 17.10 3.90 -3.63
CA ARG A 34 15.83 4.43 -4.13
C ARG A 34 15.72 5.93 -3.84
N PRO A 35 15.03 6.71 -4.68
CA PRO A 35 14.92 8.14 -4.47
C PRO A 35 14.07 8.43 -3.24
N ILE A 36 14.62 9.20 -2.30
CA ILE A 36 13.96 9.54 -1.04
C ILE A 36 12.99 10.69 -1.27
N SER A 37 11.73 10.53 -0.83
CA SER A 37 10.65 11.47 -1.13
C SER A 37 10.89 12.89 -0.57
N VAL A 38 11.51 13.01 0.61
CA VAL A 38 11.88 14.32 1.17
C VAL A 38 12.93 15.03 0.30
N GLU A 39 13.92 14.30 -0.24
CA GLU A 39 14.96 14.86 -1.11
C GLU A 39 14.39 15.30 -2.47
N LEU A 40 13.30 14.65 -2.91
CA LEU A 40 12.54 15.02 -4.10
C LEU A 40 11.55 16.18 -3.89
N GLY A 41 11.50 16.79 -2.71
CA GLY A 41 10.53 17.85 -2.38
C GLY A 41 9.08 17.38 -2.39
N LYS A 42 8.84 16.08 -2.16
CA LYS A 42 7.50 15.48 -2.17
C LYS A 42 6.78 15.59 -0.83
N VAL A 43 7.50 16.01 0.21
CA VAL A 43 6.96 16.35 1.53
C VAL A 43 7.16 17.83 1.75
N PHE A 44 6.11 18.56 2.10
CA PHE A 44 6.14 20.00 2.27
C PHE A 44 5.10 20.50 3.27
N GLU A 45 5.36 21.65 3.87
CA GLU A 45 4.49 22.27 4.87
C GLU A 45 3.52 23.27 4.23
N LYS A 46 2.28 23.29 4.71
CA LYS A 46 1.27 24.30 4.34
C LYS A 46 0.47 24.69 5.58
N GLY A 47 0.86 25.82 6.19
CA GLY A 47 0.31 26.24 7.48
C GLY A 47 0.75 25.31 8.61
N ASN A 48 -0.20 24.66 9.28
CA ASN A 48 0.05 23.68 10.34
C ASN A 48 -0.02 22.22 9.84
N ARG A 49 0.00 22.01 8.53
CA ARG A 49 -0.16 20.69 7.91
C ARG A 49 1.10 20.29 7.17
N THR A 50 1.55 19.07 7.41
CA THR A 50 2.56 18.40 6.60
C THR A 50 1.85 17.62 5.50
N LEU A 51 2.16 17.93 4.25
CA LEU A 51 1.53 17.35 3.07
C LEU A 51 2.51 16.47 2.30
N LEU A 52 1.96 15.38 1.74
CA LEU A 52 2.65 14.47 0.83
C LEU A 52 2.07 14.63 -0.57
N TYR A 53 2.92 14.87 -1.57
CA TYR A 53 2.52 15.09 -2.96
C TYR A 53 1.70 13.90 -3.50
N GLY A 54 0.43 14.09 -3.86
CA GLY A 54 -0.38 13.07 -4.53
C GLY A 54 -0.73 13.37 -5.99
N GLY A 55 -0.25 14.45 -6.58
CA GLY A 55 -0.58 14.81 -7.96
C GLY A 55 -0.47 16.31 -8.24
N LYS A 56 -0.76 16.71 -9.49
CA LYS A 56 -0.65 18.10 -9.95
C LYS A 56 -1.67 19.05 -9.32
N LEU A 57 -2.82 18.52 -8.88
CA LEU A 57 -3.87 19.30 -8.25
C LEU A 57 -3.54 19.47 -6.76
N GLU A 58 -3.62 20.68 -6.24
CA GLU A 58 -3.42 20.97 -4.80
C GLU A 58 -4.33 20.11 -3.90
N THR A 59 -5.54 19.79 -4.37
CA THR A 59 -6.51 18.94 -3.66
C THR A 59 -6.15 17.45 -3.65
N SER A 60 -5.10 17.05 -4.38
CA SER A 60 -4.65 15.66 -4.43
C SER A 60 -3.55 15.34 -3.42
N HIS A 61 -3.07 16.29 -2.62
CA HIS A 61 -2.04 16.01 -1.62
C HIS A 61 -2.61 15.23 -0.42
N PHE A 62 -1.84 14.31 0.12
CA PHE A 62 -2.23 13.57 1.33
C PHE A 62 -1.82 14.36 2.57
N ASP A 63 -2.66 14.36 3.60
CA ASP A 63 -2.31 14.89 4.91
C ASP A 63 -1.53 13.84 5.71
N ILE A 64 -0.27 14.14 6.01
CA ILE A 64 0.61 13.27 6.78
C ILE A 64 1.06 13.92 8.10
N THR A 65 0.37 14.98 8.55
CA THR A 65 0.71 15.71 9.78
C THR A 65 0.81 14.81 11.01
N LYS A 66 0.02 13.74 11.06
CA LYS A 66 0.01 12.74 12.14
C LYS A 66 0.48 11.37 11.69
N SER A 67 1.29 11.32 10.63
CA SER A 67 1.74 10.05 10.07
C SER A 67 2.56 9.25 11.08
N SER A 68 2.31 7.95 11.17
CA SER A 68 3.16 7.01 11.91
C SER A 68 4.42 6.61 11.13
N LEU A 69 4.49 6.95 9.84
CA LEU A 69 5.67 6.74 9.00
C LEU A 69 6.65 7.91 9.12
N LYS A 70 7.95 7.60 9.05
CA LYS A 70 9.00 8.63 8.95
C LYS A 70 9.16 9.09 7.51
N SER A 71 9.06 10.38 7.26
CA SER A 71 9.12 10.94 5.90
C SER A 71 10.40 10.60 5.15
N GLU A 72 11.52 10.44 5.86
CA GLU A 72 12.83 10.08 5.29
C GLU A 72 12.93 8.62 4.82
N GLN A 73 11.96 7.79 5.18
CA GLN A 73 11.85 6.38 4.78
C GLN A 73 10.83 6.17 3.66
N LEU A 74 10.13 7.22 3.24
CA LEU A 74 9.29 7.21 2.03
C LEU A 74 10.18 7.35 0.79
N HIS A 75 9.88 6.53 -0.22
CA HIS A 75 10.54 6.57 -1.51
C HIS A 75 9.56 6.95 -2.62
N TYR A 76 10.11 7.49 -3.71
CA TYR A 76 9.37 7.94 -4.89
C TYR A 76 8.43 9.12 -4.61
N GLY A 77 7.16 9.03 -5.03
CA GLY A 77 6.21 10.14 -5.10
C GLY A 77 5.80 10.46 -6.53
N ILE A 78 5.39 9.43 -7.26
CA ILE A 78 4.96 9.54 -8.66
C ILE A 78 3.52 10.08 -8.80
N GLY A 79 2.78 10.15 -7.68
CA GLY A 79 1.40 10.63 -7.61
C GLY A 79 0.37 9.50 -7.47
N ARG A 80 -0.84 9.87 -7.06
CA ARG A 80 -1.98 8.97 -6.87
C ARG A 80 -2.25 8.20 -8.15
N GLU A 81 -2.39 6.89 -8.02
CA GLU A 81 -2.94 5.99 -9.05
C GLU A 81 -2.24 6.06 -10.43
N VAL A 82 -0.94 6.33 -10.46
CA VAL A 82 -0.14 6.18 -11.70
C VAL A 82 -0.26 4.76 -12.25
N PHE A 83 -0.26 3.76 -11.36
CA PHE A 83 -0.79 2.44 -11.68
C PHE A 83 -2.23 2.37 -11.16
N GLN A 84 -3.14 2.06 -12.08
CA GLN A 84 -4.57 2.19 -11.82
C GLN A 84 -5.11 0.92 -11.18
N ALA A 85 -5.73 1.07 -10.01
CA ALA A 85 -6.44 0.01 -9.34
C ALA A 85 -7.69 -0.39 -10.14
N LEU A 86 -7.98 -1.69 -10.25
CA LEU A 86 -9.27 -2.14 -10.78
C LEU A 86 -10.35 -1.98 -9.72
N THR A 87 -11.52 -1.52 -10.14
CA THR A 87 -12.69 -1.29 -9.26
C THR A 87 -13.94 -2.04 -9.71
N GLU A 88 -13.98 -2.44 -10.99
CA GLU A 88 -15.05 -3.25 -11.58
C GLU A 88 -14.43 -4.44 -12.35
N PRO A 89 -13.77 -5.38 -11.64
CA PRO A 89 -13.04 -6.45 -12.29
C PRO A 89 -13.97 -7.43 -13.02
N ARG A 90 -13.63 -7.72 -14.27
CA ARG A 90 -14.21 -8.77 -15.09
C ARG A 90 -13.38 -10.04 -15.00
N PHE A 91 -14.05 -11.17 -15.10
CA PHE A 91 -13.44 -12.49 -15.00
C PHE A 91 -13.83 -13.35 -16.20
N ASP A 92 -12.85 -14.09 -16.71
CA ASP A 92 -12.99 -15.11 -17.73
C ASP A 92 -13.11 -16.51 -17.09
N SER A 93 -13.51 -17.50 -17.87
CA SER A 93 -13.47 -18.90 -17.45
C SER A 93 -12.03 -19.44 -17.39
N ALA A 94 -11.80 -20.45 -16.55
CA ALA A 94 -10.57 -21.24 -16.53
C ALA A 94 -10.14 -21.74 -17.92
N LYS A 95 -11.09 -22.24 -18.73
CA LYS A 95 -10.83 -22.65 -20.13
C LYS A 95 -10.22 -21.54 -20.99
N LYS A 96 -10.64 -20.29 -20.77
CA LYS A 96 -10.08 -19.13 -21.47
C LYS A 96 -8.73 -18.72 -20.88
N ALA A 97 -8.56 -18.80 -19.56
CA ALA A 97 -7.29 -18.55 -18.90
C ALA A 97 -6.18 -19.52 -19.32
N ASN A 98 -6.51 -20.80 -19.53
CA ASN A 98 -5.58 -21.85 -19.98
C ASN A 98 -4.87 -21.56 -21.31
N ARG A 99 -5.37 -20.60 -22.10
CA ARG A 99 -4.71 -20.17 -23.34
C ARG A 99 -3.48 -19.28 -23.13
N TRP A 100 -3.28 -18.78 -21.91
CA TRP A 100 -2.21 -17.81 -21.63
C TRP A 100 -1.58 -17.95 -20.25
N LEU A 101 -2.27 -18.57 -19.29
CA LEU A 101 -1.75 -18.83 -17.94
C LEU A 101 -1.15 -20.24 -17.90
N LYS A 102 0.12 -20.34 -17.53
CA LYS A 102 0.87 -21.59 -17.45
C LYS A 102 0.69 -22.22 -16.06
N LYS A 103 0.82 -23.55 -15.96
CA LYS A 103 0.64 -24.27 -14.68
C LYS A 103 1.48 -23.72 -13.53
N GLY A 104 2.72 -23.33 -13.79
CA GLY A 104 3.62 -22.76 -12.77
C GLY A 104 3.41 -21.28 -12.45
N ASP A 105 2.45 -20.60 -13.11
CA ASP A 105 2.24 -19.18 -12.86
C ASP A 105 1.61 -18.97 -11.49
N ARG A 106 2.20 -18.06 -10.70
CA ARG A 106 1.71 -17.68 -9.37
C ARG A 106 0.37 -16.97 -9.45
N VAL A 107 -0.52 -17.30 -8.52
CA VAL A 107 -1.85 -16.69 -8.40
C VAL A 107 -2.22 -16.48 -6.92
N LEU A 108 -3.07 -15.49 -6.65
CA LEU A 108 -3.90 -15.50 -5.46
C LEU A 108 -5.22 -16.19 -5.81
N ALA A 109 -5.59 -17.23 -5.09
CA ALA A 109 -6.87 -17.89 -5.23
C ALA A 109 -7.75 -17.51 -4.05
N LEU A 110 -9.00 -17.13 -4.32
CA LEU A 110 -10.00 -16.81 -3.31
C LEU A 110 -11.14 -17.80 -3.45
N LYS A 111 -11.42 -18.54 -2.38
CA LYS A 111 -12.56 -19.43 -2.18
C LYS A 111 -13.38 -18.89 -1.03
N ASP A 112 -14.25 -17.92 -1.35
CA ASP A 112 -15.28 -17.49 -0.42
C ASP A 112 -16.61 -18.07 -0.88
N GLY A 113 -17.14 -19.04 -0.12
CA GLY A 113 -18.43 -19.66 -0.43
C GLY A 113 -18.42 -20.57 -1.66
N LYS A 114 -19.28 -20.27 -2.64
CA LYS A 114 -19.51 -21.12 -3.82
C LYS A 114 -18.66 -20.72 -5.02
N SER A 115 -18.06 -19.53 -4.99
CA SER A 115 -17.33 -18.96 -6.11
C SER A 115 -15.83 -18.99 -5.86
N VAL A 116 -15.06 -19.59 -6.79
CA VAL A 116 -13.59 -19.44 -6.78
C VAL A 116 -13.19 -18.35 -7.77
N LYS A 117 -12.54 -17.31 -7.25
CA LYS A 117 -11.92 -16.26 -8.07
C LYS A 117 -10.41 -16.34 -7.98
N VAL A 118 -9.75 -16.22 -9.13
CA VAL A 118 -8.29 -16.31 -9.25
C VAL A 118 -7.75 -14.99 -9.79
N TYR A 119 -6.74 -14.46 -9.11
CA TYR A 119 -6.04 -13.22 -9.45
C TYR A 119 -4.58 -13.55 -9.81
N PRO A 120 -4.26 -13.69 -11.11
CA PRO A 120 -2.90 -14.00 -11.53
C PRO A 120 -1.92 -12.91 -11.15
N ILE A 121 -0.77 -13.28 -10.59
CA ILE A 121 0.27 -12.32 -10.18
C ILE A 121 0.79 -11.54 -11.39
N SER A 122 0.79 -12.12 -12.59
CA SER A 122 1.14 -11.41 -13.82
C SER A 122 0.22 -10.21 -14.09
N LEU A 123 -1.05 -10.26 -13.71
CA LEU A 123 -1.99 -9.14 -13.84
C LEU A 123 -1.94 -8.21 -12.64
N LEU A 124 -1.77 -8.75 -11.43
CA LEU A 124 -1.58 -7.93 -10.24
C LEU A 124 -0.28 -7.12 -10.29
N LYS A 125 0.76 -7.55 -11.01
CA LYS A 125 1.94 -6.71 -11.29
C LYS A 125 1.64 -5.45 -12.12
N HIS A 126 0.50 -5.40 -12.81
CA HIS A 126 0.10 -4.24 -13.60
C HIS A 126 -0.87 -3.32 -12.86
N HIS A 127 -1.82 -3.91 -12.12
CA HIS A 127 -2.84 -3.15 -11.39
C HIS A 127 -2.46 -2.87 -9.94
N GLU A 128 -1.65 -3.73 -9.33
CA GLU A 128 -1.23 -3.83 -7.92
C GLU A 128 -2.36 -3.94 -6.89
N VAL A 129 -3.57 -3.44 -7.21
CA VAL A 129 -4.78 -3.52 -6.42
C VAL A 129 -5.99 -3.82 -7.31
N VAL A 130 -6.79 -4.80 -6.92
CA VAL A 130 -8.08 -5.15 -7.54
C VAL A 130 -9.15 -5.14 -6.46
N ASN A 131 -10.01 -4.14 -6.45
CA ASN A 131 -11.18 -4.07 -5.59
C ASN A 131 -12.30 -4.92 -6.22
N ASP A 132 -12.83 -5.87 -5.47
CA ASP A 132 -13.85 -6.81 -5.95
C ASP A 132 -14.97 -6.99 -4.92
N VAL A 133 -16.00 -7.72 -5.33
CA VAL A 133 -17.07 -8.27 -4.49
C VAL A 133 -17.22 -9.76 -4.82
N VAL A 134 -17.11 -10.61 -3.80
CA VAL A 134 -17.22 -12.06 -3.92
C VAL A 134 -18.23 -12.56 -2.89
N ASP A 135 -19.28 -13.24 -3.37
CA ASP A 135 -20.38 -13.74 -2.54
C ASP A 135 -20.92 -12.68 -1.54
N GLY A 136 -21.01 -11.41 -1.98
CA GLY A 136 -21.49 -10.27 -1.19
C GLY A 136 -20.43 -9.60 -0.30
N ARG A 137 -19.22 -10.17 -0.17
CA ARG A 137 -18.12 -9.60 0.61
C ARG A 137 -17.29 -8.65 -0.25
N ALA A 138 -17.10 -7.42 0.24
CA ALA A 138 -16.20 -6.47 -0.37
C ALA A 138 -14.75 -6.80 0.03
N ILE A 139 -13.92 -7.11 -0.96
CA ILE A 139 -12.49 -7.42 -0.78
C ILE A 139 -11.62 -6.59 -1.71
N PHE A 140 -10.32 -6.56 -1.46
CA PHE A 140 -9.35 -6.26 -2.49
C PHE A 140 -8.18 -7.24 -2.48
N ALA A 141 -7.77 -7.68 -3.67
CA ALA A 141 -6.55 -8.45 -3.87
C ALA A 141 -5.41 -7.49 -4.23
N ALA A 142 -4.26 -7.66 -3.59
CA ALA A 142 -3.10 -6.80 -3.83
C ALA A 142 -1.81 -7.62 -3.99
N TYR A 143 -0.89 -7.12 -4.81
CA TYR A 143 0.46 -7.67 -4.93
C TYR A 143 1.50 -6.56 -5.09
N CYS A 144 2.50 -6.54 -4.20
CA CYS A 144 3.66 -5.67 -4.30
C CYS A 144 4.89 -6.47 -4.74
N ILE A 145 5.40 -6.16 -5.93
CA ILE A 145 6.59 -6.83 -6.48
C ILE A 145 7.86 -6.61 -5.65
N LEU A 146 7.97 -5.48 -4.94
CA LEU A 146 9.16 -5.12 -4.16
C LEU A 146 9.27 -5.88 -2.84
N ALA A 147 8.13 -6.21 -2.24
CA ALA A 147 8.02 -6.93 -0.98
C ALA A 147 7.69 -8.42 -1.14
N ASP A 148 7.49 -8.86 -2.39
CA ASP A 148 6.83 -10.13 -2.74
C ASP A 148 5.56 -10.41 -1.91
N LEU A 149 4.83 -9.35 -1.57
CA LEU A 149 3.68 -9.38 -0.68
C LEU A 149 2.43 -9.52 -1.53
N GLY A 150 1.75 -10.65 -1.43
CA GLY A 150 0.47 -10.91 -2.10
C GLY A 150 -0.59 -11.36 -1.11
N ALA A 151 -1.70 -10.62 -1.02
CA ALA A 151 -2.77 -10.96 -0.08
C ALA A 151 -4.14 -10.48 -0.55
N VAL A 152 -5.18 -11.04 0.07
CA VAL A 152 -6.56 -10.59 -0.05
C VAL A 152 -6.97 -9.96 1.28
N TYR A 153 -7.59 -8.79 1.21
CA TYR A 153 -8.01 -8.01 2.37
C TYR A 153 -9.50 -7.73 2.32
N GLU A 154 -10.11 -7.57 3.49
CA GLU A 154 -11.43 -6.96 3.59
C GLU A 154 -11.35 -5.45 3.35
N ARG A 155 -12.34 -4.89 2.64
CA ARG A 155 -12.47 -3.43 2.48
C ARG A 155 -13.74 -2.86 3.08
N THR A 156 -14.46 -3.64 3.88
CA THR A 156 -15.50 -3.09 4.76
C THR A 156 -14.88 -2.77 6.11
N LEU A 157 -14.61 -1.49 6.36
CA LEU A 157 -13.96 -0.99 7.58
C LEU A 157 -14.92 0.00 8.24
N ALA A 158 -15.14 -0.18 9.54
CA ALA A 158 -16.11 0.60 10.32
C ALA A 158 -17.52 0.63 9.68
N GLY A 159 -17.99 -0.52 9.17
CA GLY A 159 -19.31 -0.66 8.57
C GLY A 159 -19.47 0.00 7.19
N ARG A 160 -18.38 0.53 6.61
CA ARG A 160 -18.40 1.18 5.29
C ARG A 160 -17.44 0.50 4.34
N THR A 161 -17.82 0.41 3.08
CA THR A 161 -16.97 -0.14 2.02
C THR A 161 -16.04 0.94 1.48
N HIS A 162 -14.75 0.64 1.47
CA HIS A 162 -13.68 1.52 0.99
C HIS A 162 -13.12 1.00 -0.34
N THR A 163 -12.48 1.90 -1.08
CA THR A 163 -11.84 1.63 -2.37
C THR A 163 -10.36 1.93 -2.23
N PHE A 164 -9.53 0.90 -2.35
CA PHE A 164 -8.09 1.01 -2.19
C PHE A 164 -7.40 1.24 -3.54
N ALA A 165 -6.34 2.05 -3.53
CA ALA A 165 -5.47 2.26 -4.68
C ALA A 165 -4.04 2.60 -4.25
N LEU A 166 -3.13 2.74 -5.22
CA LEU A 166 -1.74 3.12 -4.95
C LEU A 166 -1.60 4.63 -4.70
N SER A 167 -0.82 5.00 -3.69
CA SER A 167 -0.50 6.40 -3.39
C SER A 167 0.59 7.00 -4.30
N GLY A 168 1.38 6.14 -4.96
CA GLY A 168 2.58 6.52 -5.71
C GLY A 168 3.86 6.55 -4.87
N TYR A 169 3.81 6.06 -3.63
CA TYR A 169 4.95 5.92 -2.73
C TYR A 169 5.20 4.46 -2.38
N THR A 170 6.44 4.20 -1.98
CA THR A 170 6.80 2.98 -1.26
C THR A 170 7.43 3.39 0.07
N TYR A 171 7.40 2.50 1.06
CA TYR A 171 8.00 2.71 2.36
C TYR A 171 8.89 1.54 2.74
N PHE A 172 10.03 1.88 3.34
CA PHE A 172 11.03 0.94 3.83
C PHE A 172 11.21 1.12 5.34
N ASP A 173 11.19 0.03 6.10
CA ASP A 173 11.64 0.02 7.50
C ASP A 173 12.54 -1.19 7.74
N PRO A 174 13.79 -1.01 8.21
CA PRO A 174 14.69 -2.15 8.42
C PRO A 174 14.20 -3.12 9.50
N LYS A 175 13.21 -2.76 10.32
CA LYS A 175 12.65 -3.59 11.39
C LYS A 175 11.37 -4.32 11.01
N VAL A 176 10.81 -4.03 9.84
CA VAL A 176 9.52 -4.59 9.40
C VAL A 176 9.72 -5.32 8.09
N TRP A 177 9.14 -6.51 7.96
CA TRP A 177 9.09 -7.25 6.70
C TRP A 177 10.47 -7.41 6.02
N GLU A 178 11.47 -7.80 6.82
CA GLU A 178 12.86 -8.01 6.37
C GLU A 178 13.50 -6.78 5.69
N GLY A 179 13.01 -5.58 5.98
CA GLY A 179 13.48 -4.36 5.33
C GLY A 179 13.21 -4.35 3.83
N LEU A 180 12.16 -5.01 3.34
CA LEU A 180 11.73 -4.83 1.96
C LEU A 180 10.90 -3.56 1.83
N ASP A 181 11.07 -2.83 0.73
CA ASP A 181 10.12 -1.78 0.38
C ASP A 181 8.80 -2.42 0.01
N GLY A 182 7.72 -1.72 0.30
CA GLY A 182 6.45 -2.02 -0.33
C GLY A 182 5.64 -0.77 -0.54
N PHE A 183 4.63 -0.89 -1.39
CA PHE A 183 3.71 0.19 -1.68
C PHE A 183 3.09 0.80 -0.41
N VAL A 184 2.80 2.08 -0.50
CA VAL A 184 1.85 2.72 0.41
C VAL A 184 0.55 2.83 -0.36
N LEU A 185 -0.51 2.23 0.17
CA LEU A 185 -1.85 2.33 -0.39
C LEU A 185 -2.56 3.56 0.16
N TRP A 186 -3.67 3.92 -0.46
CA TRP A 186 -4.62 4.88 0.10
C TRP A 186 -6.05 4.40 -0.15
N ASP A 187 -6.99 4.81 0.70
CA ASP A 187 -8.42 4.65 0.44
C ASP A 187 -9.05 5.95 -0.07
N ARG A 188 -9.93 5.83 -1.06
CA ARG A 188 -10.53 6.98 -1.76
C ARG A 188 -11.54 7.75 -0.91
N GLU A 189 -12.11 7.10 0.10
CA GLU A 189 -13.20 7.63 0.90
C GLU A 189 -12.72 8.56 2.02
N THR A 190 -11.61 8.23 2.68
CA THR A 190 -11.06 8.97 3.81
C THR A 190 -9.76 9.70 3.47
N GLU A 191 -9.13 9.32 2.37
CA GLU A 191 -7.79 9.76 1.96
C GLU A 191 -6.67 9.37 2.94
N SER A 192 -6.92 8.37 3.78
CA SER A 192 -5.90 7.77 4.64
C SER A 192 -4.87 6.98 3.83
N LEU A 193 -3.62 7.03 4.28
CA LEU A 193 -2.56 6.15 3.79
C LEU A 193 -2.53 4.87 4.61
N TRP A 194 -2.19 3.77 3.94
CA TRP A 194 -2.12 2.43 4.53
C TRP A 194 -0.81 1.77 4.13
N TRP A 195 -0.15 1.13 5.10
CA TRP A 195 1.08 0.39 4.82
C TRP A 195 0.89 -1.09 5.16
N PRO A 196 0.71 -1.95 4.15
CA PRO A 196 0.34 -3.35 4.37
C PRO A 196 1.33 -4.14 5.22
N GLN A 197 2.63 -3.85 5.13
CA GLN A 197 3.63 -4.50 5.99
C GLN A 197 3.52 -4.14 7.48
N SER A 198 2.80 -3.06 7.82
CA SER A 198 2.45 -2.74 9.21
C SER A 198 1.04 -3.16 9.61
N GLY A 199 0.24 -3.67 8.67
CA GLY A 199 -1.12 -4.12 8.91
C GLY A 199 -2.11 -3.02 9.33
N LYS A 200 -1.84 -1.74 9.01
CA LYS A 200 -2.71 -0.64 9.45
C LYS A 200 -2.64 0.60 8.59
N ALA A 201 -3.60 1.50 8.82
CA ALA A 201 -3.54 2.87 8.34
C ALA A 201 -2.49 3.65 9.12
N VAL A 202 -1.74 4.48 8.40
CA VAL A 202 -0.55 5.18 8.87
C VAL A 202 -0.68 6.69 8.81
N SER A 203 -1.74 7.22 8.20
CA SER A 203 -2.09 8.63 8.26
C SER A 203 -3.60 8.84 8.03
N GLY A 204 -4.05 10.09 8.14
CA GLY A 204 -5.43 10.48 7.85
C GLY A 204 -6.46 10.02 8.91
N PRO A 205 -7.76 10.08 8.57
CA PRO A 205 -8.86 9.74 9.49
C PRO A 205 -8.85 8.31 10.04
N MET A 206 -8.28 7.38 9.27
CA MET A 206 -8.17 5.97 9.63
C MET A 206 -6.88 5.65 10.41
N LEU A 207 -6.08 6.64 10.82
CA LEU A 207 -4.82 6.38 11.52
C LEU A 207 -4.97 5.32 12.64
N ASP A 208 -4.08 4.33 12.60
CA ASP A 208 -4.04 3.14 13.45
C ASP A 208 -5.13 2.10 13.21
N ALA A 209 -6.15 2.35 12.38
CA ALA A 209 -7.14 1.35 12.02
C ALA A 209 -6.50 0.11 11.38
N PRO A 210 -6.95 -1.11 11.74
CA PRO A 210 -6.41 -2.34 11.18
C PRO A 210 -6.69 -2.47 9.69
N MET A 211 -5.66 -2.84 8.93
CA MET A 211 -5.81 -3.42 7.61
C MET A 211 -6.12 -4.90 7.80
N ARG A 212 -7.32 -5.34 7.46
CA ARG A 212 -7.78 -6.69 7.79
C ARG A 212 -7.51 -7.62 6.62
N VAL A 213 -6.48 -8.46 6.76
CA VAL A 213 -6.29 -9.61 5.86
C VAL A 213 -7.55 -10.46 5.95
N LEU A 214 -8.04 -10.94 4.81
CA LEU A 214 -9.17 -11.85 4.80
C LEU A 214 -8.74 -13.14 5.52
N ASP A 215 -9.67 -13.74 6.26
CA ASP A 215 -9.52 -15.09 6.85
C ASP A 215 -8.74 -16.01 5.90
N GLU A 216 -7.54 -16.43 6.34
CA GLU A 216 -6.58 -17.18 5.52
C GLU A 216 -7.16 -18.50 5.02
N ALA A 217 -8.17 -19.06 5.69
CA ALA A 217 -8.86 -20.26 5.21
C ALA A 217 -9.66 -20.03 3.91
N ARG A 218 -9.86 -18.77 3.49
CA ARG A 218 -10.66 -18.39 2.32
C ARG A 218 -9.81 -18.05 1.10
N TRP A 219 -8.50 -18.01 1.21
CA TRP A 219 -7.64 -17.66 0.08
C TRP A 219 -6.26 -18.27 0.21
N SER A 220 -5.56 -18.47 -0.91
CA SER A 220 -4.22 -19.07 -0.93
C SER A 220 -3.26 -18.35 -1.87
N GLN A 221 -1.98 -18.45 -1.55
CA GLN A 221 -0.87 -18.16 -2.44
C GLN A 221 -0.44 -19.49 -3.09
N THR A 222 -0.79 -19.68 -4.36
CA THR A 222 -0.65 -20.97 -5.04
C THR A 222 -0.22 -20.77 -6.50
N THR A 223 -0.20 -21.86 -7.26
CA THR A 223 0.02 -21.84 -8.70
C THR A 223 -1.27 -22.07 -9.46
N TRP A 224 -1.32 -21.62 -10.71
CA TRP A 224 -2.46 -21.86 -11.59
C TRP A 224 -2.75 -23.35 -11.77
N GLY A 225 -1.71 -24.17 -11.88
CA GLY A 225 -1.84 -25.62 -12.07
C GLY A 225 -2.56 -26.31 -10.92
N GLU A 226 -2.23 -25.95 -9.68
CA GLU A 226 -2.87 -26.45 -8.47
C GLU A 226 -4.34 -26.03 -8.43
N ILE A 227 -4.62 -24.71 -8.45
CA ILE A 227 -5.99 -24.22 -8.28
C ILE A 227 -6.91 -24.62 -9.45
N ASN A 228 -6.41 -24.69 -10.68
CA ASN A 228 -7.21 -25.10 -11.83
C ASN A 228 -7.51 -26.61 -11.83
N SER A 229 -6.64 -27.43 -11.21
CA SER A 229 -6.90 -28.86 -11.06
C SER A 229 -8.00 -29.11 -10.02
N GLU A 230 -8.02 -28.33 -8.94
CA GLU A 230 -9.01 -28.45 -7.87
C GLU A 230 -10.34 -27.77 -8.22
N TYR A 231 -10.28 -26.63 -8.93
CA TYR A 231 -11.44 -25.81 -9.31
C TYR A 231 -11.44 -25.50 -10.81
N PRO A 232 -11.83 -26.47 -11.67
CA PRO A 232 -11.87 -26.26 -13.12
C PRO A 232 -12.90 -25.21 -13.56
N ASP A 233 -13.86 -24.85 -12.69
CA ASP A 233 -14.86 -23.80 -12.92
C ASP A 233 -14.46 -22.44 -12.34
N ALA A 234 -13.23 -22.29 -11.86
CA ALA A 234 -12.73 -21.03 -11.31
C ALA A 234 -12.83 -19.89 -12.33
N ARG A 235 -13.18 -18.71 -11.81
CA ARG A 235 -13.24 -17.46 -12.56
C ARG A 235 -11.90 -16.74 -12.44
N VAL A 236 -11.25 -16.47 -13.56
CA VAL A 236 -9.89 -15.91 -13.59
C VAL A 236 -9.95 -14.45 -14.05
N LEU A 237 -9.27 -13.54 -13.35
CA LEU A 237 -9.24 -12.13 -13.71
C LEU A 237 -8.86 -11.96 -15.19
N ALA A 238 -9.70 -11.27 -15.95
CA ALA A 238 -9.53 -11.14 -17.40
C ALA A 238 -8.37 -10.19 -17.75
N LYS A 239 -7.64 -10.48 -18.83
CA LYS A 239 -6.57 -9.59 -19.34
C LYS A 239 -7.14 -8.34 -20.03
N GLY A 240 -6.29 -7.33 -20.19
CA GLY A 240 -6.60 -6.15 -21.01
C GLY A 240 -7.65 -5.22 -20.40
N GLN A 241 -7.96 -5.40 -19.12
CA GLN A 241 -8.80 -4.47 -18.38
C GLN A 241 -8.01 -3.19 -18.16
N LYS A 242 -8.65 -2.06 -18.48
CA LYS A 242 -8.15 -0.74 -18.13
C LYS A 242 -9.08 -0.18 -17.07
N PHE A 243 -8.53 0.60 -16.16
CA PHE A 243 -9.36 1.42 -15.32
C PHE A 243 -9.92 2.58 -16.16
N THR A 244 -11.19 2.89 -15.94
CA THR A 244 -11.82 4.10 -16.48
C THR A 244 -12.07 5.02 -15.30
N GLN A 245 -11.27 6.09 -15.19
CA GLN A 245 -11.52 7.10 -14.17
C GLN A 245 -12.78 7.85 -14.56
N THR A 246 -13.85 7.70 -13.78
CA THR A 246 -15.05 8.52 -13.99
C THR A 246 -14.80 9.93 -13.48
N ALA A 247 -15.47 10.93 -14.05
CA ALA A 247 -15.33 12.33 -13.61
C ALA A 247 -15.69 12.52 -12.11
N GLU A 248 -16.53 11.67 -11.55
CA GLU A 248 -16.85 11.65 -10.11
C GLU A 248 -15.69 11.13 -9.25
N GLN A 249 -14.88 10.19 -9.75
CA GLN A 249 -13.68 9.69 -9.08
C GLN A 249 -12.52 10.70 -9.10
N ILE A 250 -12.62 11.78 -9.87
CA ILE A 250 -11.67 12.90 -9.89
C ILE A 250 -11.98 13.93 -8.78
N LYS A 251 -13.19 13.88 -8.17
CA LYS A 251 -13.51 14.69 -7.00
C LYS A 251 -12.84 14.08 -5.76
N PHE A 252 -11.57 14.44 -5.57
CA PHE A 252 -10.83 14.17 -4.33
C PHE A 252 -11.45 14.94 -3.16
N GLY A 253 -11.40 14.34 -1.98
CA GLY A 253 -12.01 14.88 -0.78
C GLY A 253 -12.48 13.78 0.16
N ASN A 254 -11.95 13.81 1.38
CA ASN A 254 -12.41 12.96 2.47
C ASN A 254 -13.92 13.11 2.68
N LYS A 255 -14.67 12.05 2.36
CA LYS A 255 -16.14 11.95 2.50
C LYS A 255 -16.58 11.95 3.97
N TYR A 256 -15.67 11.65 4.90
CA TYR A 256 -15.92 11.46 6.33
C TYR A 256 -15.14 12.48 7.17
N LYS A 257 -15.11 13.73 6.71
CA LYS A 257 -14.38 14.83 7.35
C LYS A 257 -14.81 14.98 8.83
N GLY A 258 -13.86 14.80 9.74
CA GLY A 258 -14.07 14.93 11.19
C GLY A 258 -14.29 13.62 11.95
N GLU A 259 -14.45 12.50 11.24
CA GLU A 259 -14.53 11.17 11.88
C GLU A 259 -13.12 10.61 12.16
N ARG A 260 -12.98 9.83 13.23
CA ARG A 260 -11.77 9.05 13.54
C ARG A 260 -12.12 7.60 13.72
N PHE A 261 -11.38 6.73 13.05
CA PHE A 261 -11.54 5.29 13.14
C PHE A 261 -10.24 4.75 13.74
N SER A 262 -10.25 4.47 15.04
CA SER A 262 -9.09 3.89 15.75
C SER A 262 -9.42 2.48 16.21
N GLY A 263 -8.43 1.58 16.15
CA GLY A 263 -8.50 0.25 16.74
C GLY A 263 -7.10 -0.34 16.83
N LYS A 264 -6.86 -1.27 17.76
CA LYS A 264 -5.57 -1.98 17.77
C LYS A 264 -5.55 -2.94 16.58
N ALA A 265 -4.47 -2.91 15.80
CA ALA A 265 -4.27 -3.92 14.75
C ALA A 265 -4.22 -5.32 15.39
N PRO A 266 -5.06 -6.28 14.96
CA PRO A 266 -4.96 -7.65 15.41
C PRO A 266 -3.67 -8.30 14.87
N GLU A 267 -3.25 -9.42 15.45
CA GLU A 267 -1.99 -10.09 15.07
C GLU A 267 -1.99 -10.60 13.62
N ASP A 268 -3.18 -10.87 13.07
CA ASP A 268 -3.42 -11.29 11.67
C ASP A 268 -3.58 -10.12 10.69
N ALA A 269 -3.30 -8.88 11.11
CA ALA A 269 -3.40 -7.71 10.24
C ALA A 269 -2.28 -7.60 9.21
N ILE A 270 -1.15 -8.27 9.48
CA ILE A 270 -0.02 -8.32 8.56
C ILE A 270 -0.18 -9.59 7.73
N ALA A 271 -0.17 -9.44 6.40
CA ALA A 271 -0.23 -10.58 5.49
C ALA A 271 0.89 -11.60 5.76
N PRO A 272 0.73 -12.86 5.36
CA PRO A 272 1.83 -13.82 5.36
C PRO A 272 2.77 -13.60 4.17
N HIS A 273 4.05 -13.91 4.36
CA HIS A 273 5.02 -13.96 3.25
C HIS A 273 4.56 -14.94 2.18
N TRP A 274 5.01 -14.74 0.93
CA TRP A 274 4.62 -15.65 -0.15
C TRP A 274 4.95 -17.12 0.16
N GLY A 275 3.97 -18.00 0.00
CA GLY A 275 4.05 -19.41 0.39
C GLY A 275 3.77 -19.68 1.87
N GLY A 276 3.53 -18.63 2.67
CA GLY A 276 3.12 -18.72 4.07
C GLY A 276 1.64 -19.03 4.23
N ASN A 277 0.80 -18.53 3.31
CA ASN A 277 -0.59 -18.97 3.21
C ASN A 277 -0.76 -19.97 2.05
N LYS A 278 -0.56 -21.24 2.38
CA LYS A 278 -0.86 -22.37 1.49
C LYS A 278 -2.29 -22.87 1.66
N ALA A 279 -3.11 -22.22 2.46
CA ALA A 279 -4.45 -22.70 2.75
C ALA A 279 -5.33 -22.53 1.50
N LEU A 280 -5.33 -23.56 0.66
CA LEU A 280 -6.50 -24.40 0.46
C LEU A 280 -6.00 -25.85 0.37
#